data_AF-A0A8T7L3K1-F1
#
_entry.id   AF-A0A8T7L3K1-F1
#
_cell.length_a   1.000
_cell.length_b   1.000
_cell.length_c   1.000
_cell.angle_alpha   90.00
_cell.angle_beta   90.00
_cell.angle_gamma   90.00
#
_symmetry.space_group_name_H-M   'P 1'
#
loop_
_entity.id
_entity.type
_entity.pdbx_description
1 polymer ?
#
loop_
_entity_poly.entity_id
_entity_poly.type
_entity_poly.pdbx_seq_one_letter_code
_entity_poly.pdbx_strand_id
1 'polypeptide(L)'
;MADTGYNVQRSVEKAFMAAADIVSVYDEFLEYLARQARPEQILAFHASEAAQRRADELTERNKAGKLTDEEAAELEQMLQFNRMVSRLKAKAMKARHHS
;
A
#
# COMPACT_ATOMS: atom_id res chain seq x y z
N MET A 1 43.73 6.61 -1.39
CA MET A 1 42.55 6.43 -2.27
C MET A 1 41.73 5.27 -1.73
N ALA A 2 40.87 5.49 -0.72
CA ALA A 2 40.01 4.44 -0.14
C ALA A 2 38.74 5.00 0.54
N ASP A 3 38.27 6.19 0.17
CA ASP A 3 37.25 6.91 0.95
C ASP A 3 35.86 6.97 0.27
N THR A 4 35.78 6.67 -1.03
CA THR A 4 34.53 6.80 -1.79
C THR A 4 33.57 5.62 -1.60
N GLY A 5 34.08 4.39 -1.36
CA GLY A 5 33.23 3.20 -1.22
C GLY A 5 32.50 3.09 0.12
N TYR A 6 33.11 3.55 1.22
CA TYR A 6 32.55 3.45 2.57
C TYR A 6 31.37 4.40 2.78
N ASN A 7 31.41 5.59 2.18
CA ASN A 7 30.38 6.61 2.33
C ASN A 7 29.08 6.29 1.55
N VAL A 8 29.22 5.59 0.42
CA VAL A 8 28.07 5.09 -0.35
C VAL A 8 27.36 3.98 0.41
N GLN A 9 28.09 3.02 0.97
CA GLN A 9 27.53 1.90 1.75
C GLN A 9 26.66 2.37 2.93
N ARG A 10 27.16 3.37 3.68
CA ARG A 10 26.47 3.95 4.85
C ARG A 10 25.21 4.73 4.47
N SER A 11 25.21 5.37 3.30
CA SER A 11 24.06 6.13 2.81
C SER A 11 22.91 5.21 2.41
N VAL A 12 23.22 4.07 1.78
CA VAL A 12 22.23 3.04 1.43
C VAL A 12 21.65 2.38 2.68
N GLU A 13 22.47 2.06 3.67
CA GLU A 13 22.02 1.46 4.94
C GLU A 13 21.05 2.38 5.69
N LYS A 14 21.34 3.69 5.76
CA LYS A 14 20.42 4.67 6.35
C LYS A 14 19.10 4.78 5.59
N ALA A 15 19.13 4.79 4.25
CA ALA A 15 17.92 4.84 3.45
C ALA A 15 17.08 3.56 3.61
N PHE A 16 17.73 2.39 3.71
CA PHE A 16 17.07 1.12 3.98
C PHE A 16 16.41 1.09 5.37
N MET A 17 17.12 1.54 6.41
CA MET A 17 16.57 1.66 7.77
C MET A 17 15.39 2.64 7.82
N ALA A 18 15.51 3.82 7.20
CA ALA A 18 14.41 4.78 7.14
C ALA A 18 13.18 4.23 6.38
N ALA A 19 13.40 3.48 5.30
CA ALA A 19 12.32 2.80 4.58
C ALA A 19 11.69 1.69 5.42
N ALA A 20 12.49 0.92 6.17
CA ALA A 20 12.02 -0.10 7.09
C ALA A 20 11.19 0.50 8.25
N ASP A 21 11.62 1.64 8.81
CA ASP A 21 10.89 2.38 9.84
C ASP A 21 9.53 2.86 9.31
N ILE A 22 9.49 3.40 8.07
CA ILE A 22 8.23 3.81 7.44
C ILE A 22 7.28 2.61 7.24
N VAL A 23 7.81 1.45 6.82
CA VAL A 23 7.02 0.21 6.71
C VAL A 23 6.49 -0.23 8.07
N SER A 24 7.27 -0.08 9.14
CA SER A 24 6.85 -0.40 10.52
C SER A 24 5.73 0.51 11.01
N VAL A 25 5.89 1.84 10.90
CA VAL A 25 4.87 2.81 11.33
C VAL A 25 3.56 2.61 10.57
N TYR A 26 3.65 2.32 9.28
CA TYR A 26 2.48 2.03 8.46
C TYR A 26 1.76 0.75 8.91
N ASP A 27 2.50 -0.34 9.14
CA ASP A 27 1.90 -1.60 9.59
C ASP A 27 1.34 -1.51 11.02
N GLU A 28 1.96 -0.72 11.91
CA GLU A 28 1.45 -0.37 13.24
C GLU A 28 0.13 0.40 13.15
N PHE A 29 0.03 1.38 12.27
CA PHE A 29 -1.21 2.13 12.04
C PHE A 29 -2.34 1.22 11.55
N LEU A 30 -2.05 0.31 10.60
CA LEU A 30 -3.05 -0.66 10.13
C LEU A 30 -3.45 -1.65 11.24
N GLU A 31 -2.53 -2.05 12.12
CA GLU A 31 -2.84 -2.86 13.30
C GLU A 31 -3.77 -2.13 14.26
N TYR A 32 -3.49 -0.85 14.53
CA TYR A 32 -4.34 0.00 15.36
C TYR A 32 -5.76 0.10 14.78
N LEU A 33 -5.89 0.40 13.48
CA LEU A 33 -7.20 0.46 12.82
C LEU A 33 -7.95 -0.88 12.88
N ALA A 34 -7.25 -2.00 12.66
CA ALA A 34 -7.85 -3.34 12.74
C ALA A 34 -8.38 -3.67 14.13
N ARG A 35 -7.77 -3.13 15.19
CA ARG A 35 -8.21 -3.30 16.58
C ARG A 35 -9.39 -2.39 16.97
N GLN A 36 -9.49 -1.20 16.38
CA GLN A 36 -10.52 -0.22 16.73
C GLN A 36 -11.83 -0.40 15.95
N ALA A 37 -11.75 -0.87 14.71
CA ALA A 37 -12.94 -1.10 13.89
C ALA A 37 -13.48 -2.53 14.08
N ARG A 38 -14.79 -2.70 13.79
CA ARG A 38 -15.41 -4.03 13.77
C ARG A 38 -14.83 -4.84 12.58
N PRO A 39 -14.23 -6.02 12.81
CA PRO A 39 -13.64 -6.82 11.73
C PRO A 39 -14.60 -7.03 10.55
N GLU A 40 -15.89 -7.25 10.82
CA GLU A 40 -16.90 -7.47 9.79
C GLU A 40 -17.05 -6.27 8.86
N GLN A 41 -16.96 -5.04 9.38
CA GLN A 41 -17.06 -3.83 8.58
C GLN A 41 -15.82 -3.61 7.70
N ILE A 42 -14.64 -3.92 8.24
CA ILE A 42 -13.39 -3.86 7.47
C ILE A 42 -13.45 -4.87 6.30
N LEU A 43 -13.92 -6.09 6.58
CA LEU A 43 -14.01 -7.15 5.58
C LEU A 43 -15.04 -6.84 4.49
N ALA A 44 -16.17 -6.24 4.89
CA ALA A 44 -17.24 -5.82 3.98
C ALA A 44 -16.89 -4.59 3.14
N PHE A 45 -15.86 -3.82 3.51
CA PHE A 45 -15.45 -2.65 2.74
C PHE A 45 -15.07 -3.02 1.31
N HIS A 46 -15.64 -2.29 0.36
CA HIS A 46 -15.25 -2.29 -1.04
C HIS A 46 -15.22 -0.84 -1.53
N ALA A 47 -14.40 -0.56 -2.54
CA ALA A 47 -14.41 0.74 -3.20
C ALA A 47 -15.81 0.99 -3.81
N SER A 48 -16.16 2.27 -4.01
CA SER A 48 -17.41 2.61 -4.71
C SER A 48 -17.41 2.02 -6.13
N GLU A 49 -18.58 1.76 -6.69
CA GLU A 49 -18.67 1.24 -8.06
C GLU A 49 -18.00 2.16 -9.08
N ALA A 50 -18.09 3.47 -8.89
CA ALA A 50 -17.43 4.46 -9.74
C ALA A 50 -15.91 4.30 -9.71
N ALA A 51 -15.32 4.09 -8.52
CA ALA A 51 -13.89 3.85 -8.38
C ALA A 51 -13.47 2.49 -8.98
N GLN A 52 -14.29 1.45 -8.84
CA GLN A 52 -14.02 0.15 -9.46
C GLN A 52 -14.01 0.26 -11.00
N ARG A 53 -15.05 0.87 -11.58
CA ARG A 53 -15.12 1.11 -13.03
C ARG A 53 -13.94 1.91 -13.54
N ARG A 54 -13.53 2.97 -12.84
CA ARG A 54 -12.35 3.76 -13.21
C ARG A 54 -11.06 2.92 -13.18
N ALA A 55 -10.90 2.04 -12.20
CA ALA A 55 -9.75 1.15 -12.10
C ALA A 55 -9.68 0.19 -13.30
N ASP A 56 -10.83 -0.37 -13.68
CA ASP A 56 -10.96 -1.30 -14.80
C ASP A 56 -10.63 -0.59 -16.11
N GLU A 57 -11.19 0.60 -16.35
CA GLU A 57 -10.90 1.44 -17.52
C GLU A 57 -9.40 1.76 -17.64
N LEU A 58 -8.78 2.23 -16.55
CA LEU A 58 -7.36 2.55 -16.52
C LEU A 58 -6.50 1.30 -16.76
N THR A 59 -6.90 0.15 -16.22
CA THR A 59 -6.18 -1.12 -16.43
C THR A 59 -6.24 -1.56 -17.89
N GLU A 60 -7.39 -1.48 -18.54
CA GLU A 60 -7.53 -1.81 -19.96
C GLU A 60 -6.73 -0.84 -20.85
N ARG A 61 -6.73 0.44 -20.52
CA ARG A 61 -5.92 1.44 -21.24
C ARG A 61 -4.42 1.25 -21.01
N ASN A 62 -4.02 0.83 -19.81
CA ASN A 62 -2.63 0.48 -19.49
C ASN A 62 -2.15 -0.68 -20.37
N LYS A 63 -2.94 -1.76 -20.46
CA LYS A 63 -2.66 -2.90 -21.33
C LYS A 63 -2.50 -2.49 -22.80
N ALA A 64 -3.25 -1.48 -23.24
CA ALA A 64 -3.17 -0.94 -24.59
C ALA A 64 -2.03 0.09 -24.79
N GLY A 65 -1.27 0.45 -23.75
CA GLY A 65 -0.23 1.48 -23.80
C GLY A 65 -0.77 2.90 -24.01
N LYS A 66 -1.99 3.18 -23.56
CA LYS A 66 -2.74 4.43 -23.82
C LYS A 66 -3.00 5.27 -22.57
N LEU A 67 -2.21 5.09 -21.51
CA LEU A 67 -2.29 5.94 -20.33
C LEU A 67 -1.52 7.23 -20.56
N THR A 68 -2.10 8.35 -20.13
CA THR A 68 -1.31 9.56 -19.88
C THR A 68 -0.55 9.42 -18.56
N ASP A 69 0.40 10.32 -18.32
CA ASP A 69 1.18 10.32 -17.08
C ASP A 69 0.29 10.53 -15.85
N GLU A 70 -0.73 11.39 -15.97
CA GLU A 70 -1.72 11.62 -14.90
C GLU A 70 -2.55 10.37 -14.61
N GLU A 71 -2.94 9.64 -15.65
CA GLU A 71 -3.72 8.42 -15.52
C GLU A 71 -2.89 7.25 -14.97
N ALA A 72 -1.60 7.21 -15.31
CA ALA A 72 -0.66 6.27 -14.72
C ALA A 72 -0.47 6.56 -13.21
N ALA A 73 -0.34 7.83 -12.84
CA ALA A 73 -0.28 8.23 -11.43
C ALA A 73 -1.57 7.90 -10.67
N GLU A 74 -2.73 8.13 -11.28
CA GLU A 74 -4.04 7.76 -10.74
C GLU A 74 -4.12 6.24 -10.50
N LEU A 75 -3.80 5.43 -11.51
CA LEU A 75 -3.81 3.97 -11.40
C LEU A 75 -2.87 3.47 -10.30
N GLU A 76 -1.67 4.05 -10.19
CA GLU A 76 -0.72 3.68 -9.13
C GLU A 76 -1.27 4.02 -7.73
N GLN A 77 -1.90 5.18 -7.54
CA GLN A 77 -2.56 5.54 -6.28
C GLN A 77 -3.67 4.54 -5.92
N MET A 78 -4.48 4.13 -6.90
CA MET A 78 -5.53 3.13 -6.69
C MET A 78 -4.95 1.77 -6.29
N LEU A 79 -3.85 1.35 -6.91
CA LEU A 79 -3.15 0.10 -6.56
C LEU A 79 -2.52 0.17 -5.16
N GLN A 80 -1.94 1.30 -4.76
CA GLN A 80 -1.43 1.51 -3.40
C GLN A 80 -2.56 1.40 -2.38
N PHE A 81 -3.71 2.03 -2.63
CA PHE A 81 -4.88 1.92 -1.77
C PHE A 81 -5.39 0.48 -1.66
N ASN A 82 -5.46 -0.25 -2.77
CA ASN A 82 -5.88 -1.65 -2.75
C ASN A 82 -4.94 -2.55 -1.93
N ARG A 83 -3.62 -2.33 -2.03
CA ARG A 83 -2.61 -3.02 -1.20
C ARG A 83 -2.81 -2.71 0.28
N MET A 84 -3.10 -1.46 0.63
CA MET A 84 -3.43 -1.05 1.99
C MET A 84 -4.64 -1.80 2.55
N VAL A 85 -5.75 -1.76 1.81
CA VAL A 85 -7.02 -2.41 2.21
C VAL A 85 -6.82 -3.90 2.37
N SER A 86 -6.07 -4.53 1.47
CA SER A 86 -5.76 -5.97 1.54
C SER A 86 -5.00 -6.33 2.82
N ARG A 87 -4.00 -5.54 3.22
CA ARG A 87 -3.28 -5.71 4.50
C ARG A 87 -4.20 -5.51 5.70
N LEU A 88 -5.02 -4.47 5.67
CA LEU A 88 -5.98 -4.18 6.74
C LEU A 88 -7.00 -5.33 6.91
N LYS A 89 -7.53 -5.85 5.81
CA LYS A 89 -8.43 -7.03 5.83
C LYS A 89 -7.74 -8.27 6.39
N ALA A 90 -6.48 -8.53 6.03
CA ALA A 90 -5.73 -9.65 6.58
C ALA A 90 -5.54 -9.55 8.10
N LYS A 91 -5.28 -8.34 8.62
CA LYS A 91 -5.20 -8.08 10.07
C LYS A 91 -6.57 -8.26 10.76
N ALA A 92 -7.63 -7.74 10.16
CA ALA A 92 -9.01 -7.91 10.65
C ALA A 92 -9.43 -9.39 10.73
N MET A 93 -9.07 -10.20 9.72
CA MET A 93 -9.31 -11.64 9.75
C MET A 93 -8.66 -12.30 10.97
N LYS A 94 -7.41 -11.96 11.28
CA LYS A 94 -6.70 -12.49 12.45
C LYS A 94 -7.39 -12.08 13.75
N ALA A 95 -7.80 -10.81 13.87
CA ALA A 95 -8.49 -10.30 15.05
C ALA A 95 -9.82 -11.03 15.31
N ARG A 96 -10.57 -11.38 14.24
CA ARG A 96 -11.83 -12.13 14.34
C ARG A 96 -11.68 -13.55 14.89
N HIS A 97 -10.49 -14.15 14.77
CA HIS A 97 -10.22 -15.50 15.27
C HIS A 97 -9.77 -15.52 16.76
N HIS A 98 -9.51 -14.35 17.34
CA HIS A 98 -9.05 -14.19 18.73
C HIS A 98 -10.14 -13.65 19.68
N SER A 99 -11.37 -13.45 19.19
CA SER A 99 -12.57 -13.07 19.96
C SER A 99 -13.46 -14.27 20.23
#